data_AF-A0A958A091-F1
#
_entry.id   AF-A0A958A091-F1
#
_cell.length_a   1.000
_cell.length_b   1.000
_cell.length_c   1.000
_cell.angle_alpha   90.00
_cell.angle_beta   90.00
_cell.angle_gamma   90.00
#
_symmetry.space_group_name_H-M   'P 1'
#
loop_
_entity.id
_entity.type
_entity.pdbx_description
1 polymer ?
#
loop_
_entity_poly.entity_id
_entity_poly.type
_entity_poly.pdbx_seq_one_letter_code
_entity_poly.pdbx_strand_id
1 'polypeptide(L)'
;RRVSPFETYRFGIVSVDSDMRITGFKEKPRRSKETLASMGIYIFDYEVLKEVLADEKPNDFGRDILPKIINSHRVFAHTFEGYWADVGTLQAYWEANMSLLAETPALDLYDPDWVIHTRSEEQPPVRVGTEAWVGGNLISNGCIVEGVVERSVLGPGVRVAPGAIVRDSVIMNDTVICPHARVERAIVDKDVYIGESAEIGYGVDNIPNRMHPNRLNTGLTVVGKWARVPNGLKVGHNVIINPGVKEHNFQTDFVPSGETI
;
A
#
# COMPACT_ATOMS: atom_id res chain seq x y z
N ARG A 1 -18.39 -6.85 4.92
CA ARG A 1 -17.90 -7.49 3.67
C ARG A 1 -17.59 -8.96 3.94
N ARG A 2 -17.77 -9.88 2.98
CA ARG A 2 -17.30 -11.27 3.14
C ARG A 2 -15.79 -11.35 2.83
N VAL A 3 -15.02 -11.98 3.72
CA VAL A 3 -13.57 -12.17 3.57
C VAL A 3 -13.21 -13.65 3.51
N SER A 4 -12.00 -13.97 3.03
CA SER A 4 -11.50 -15.34 3.07
C SER A 4 -11.43 -15.84 4.53
N PRO A 5 -11.85 -17.09 4.83
CA PRO A 5 -11.68 -17.68 6.15
C PRO A 5 -10.24 -17.61 6.68
N PHE A 6 -9.26 -17.63 5.77
CA PHE A 6 -7.83 -17.54 6.09
C PHE A 6 -7.38 -16.13 6.50
N GLU A 7 -8.17 -15.09 6.23
CA GLU A 7 -7.85 -13.69 6.56
C GLU A 7 -8.63 -13.16 7.77
N THR A 8 -9.51 -13.98 8.36
CA THR A 8 -10.39 -13.58 9.48
C THR A 8 -9.64 -12.99 10.68
N TYR A 9 -8.38 -13.39 10.90
CA TYR A 9 -7.53 -12.88 11.98
C TYR A 9 -7.16 -11.39 11.86
N ARG A 10 -7.43 -10.77 10.70
CA ARG A 10 -7.17 -9.35 10.46
C ARG A 10 -8.35 -8.46 10.88
N PHE A 11 -9.56 -9.02 11.05
CA PHE A 11 -10.80 -8.25 11.12
C PHE A 11 -11.68 -8.63 12.31
N GLY A 12 -12.59 -7.74 12.69
CA GLY A 12 -13.72 -8.07 13.55
C GLY A 12 -14.75 -8.89 12.78
N ILE A 13 -15.05 -10.10 13.22
CA ILE A 13 -15.98 -11.03 12.57
C ILE A 13 -17.35 -10.96 13.25
N VAL A 14 -18.38 -10.81 12.42
CA VAL A 14 -19.76 -10.57 12.83
C VAL A 14 -20.59 -11.82 12.59
N SER A 15 -21.38 -12.20 13.59
CA SER A 15 -22.46 -13.18 13.51
C SER A 15 -23.79 -12.45 13.34
N VAL A 16 -24.64 -12.92 12.43
CA VAL A 16 -25.96 -12.31 12.17
C VAL A 16 -27.07 -13.35 12.10
N ASP A 17 -28.29 -12.95 12.41
CA ASP A 17 -29.50 -13.74 12.15
C ASP A 17 -30.07 -13.50 10.73
N SER A 18 -31.27 -14.02 10.45
CA SER A 18 -31.94 -13.90 9.15
C SER A 18 -32.33 -12.47 8.79
N ASP A 19 -32.53 -11.61 9.77
CA ASP A 19 -32.92 -10.20 9.58
C ASP A 19 -31.70 -9.27 9.60
N MET A 20 -30.50 -9.84 9.47
CA MET A 20 -29.21 -9.15 9.56
C MET A 20 -28.96 -8.47 10.92
N ARG A 21 -29.70 -8.86 11.97
CA ARG A 21 -29.40 -8.40 13.32
C ARG A 21 -28.11 -9.07 13.77
N ILE A 22 -27.19 -8.27 14.31
CA ILE A 22 -25.94 -8.79 14.84
C ILE A 22 -26.25 -9.57 16.13
N THR A 23 -25.80 -10.82 16.18
CA THR A 23 -25.95 -11.73 17.32
C THR A 23 -24.62 -11.99 18.03
N GLY A 24 -23.50 -11.60 17.42
CA GLY A 24 -22.17 -11.79 17.99
C GLY A 24 -21.11 -11.00 17.24
N PHE A 25 -20.04 -10.67 17.95
CA PHE A 25 -18.88 -9.97 17.40
C PHE A 25 -17.60 -10.56 18.03
N LYS A 26 -16.64 -10.91 17.19
CA LYS A 26 -15.33 -11.44 17.61
C LYS A 26 -14.24 -10.58 16.99
N GLU A 27 -13.52 -9.83 17.81
CA GLU A 27 -12.40 -9.01 17.33
C GLU A 27 -11.19 -9.89 16.99
N LYS A 28 -10.74 -9.86 15.73
CA LYS A 28 -9.52 -10.51 15.22
C LYS A 28 -9.34 -11.97 15.68
N PRO A 29 -10.34 -12.85 15.47
CA PRO A 29 -10.26 -14.23 15.91
C PRO A 29 -9.17 -14.97 15.12
N ARG A 30 -8.41 -15.83 15.78
CA ARG A 30 -7.34 -16.60 15.10
C ARG A 30 -7.86 -17.40 13.89
N ARG A 31 -9.09 -17.91 13.99
CA ARG A 31 -9.89 -18.50 12.91
C ARG A 31 -11.38 -18.29 13.20
N SER A 32 -12.18 -18.10 12.16
CA SER A 32 -13.64 -18.17 12.26
C SER A 32 -14.23 -18.97 11.10
N LYS A 33 -15.37 -19.63 11.33
CA LYS A 33 -16.21 -20.20 10.26
C LYS A 33 -17.06 -19.14 9.58
N GLU A 34 -17.29 -18.03 10.27
CA GLU A 34 -18.00 -16.87 9.75
C GLU A 34 -17.03 -15.98 8.98
N THR A 35 -17.51 -15.42 7.88
CA THR A 35 -16.69 -14.64 6.96
C THR A 35 -17.15 -13.19 6.86
N LEU A 36 -18.22 -12.80 7.55
CA LEU A 36 -18.68 -11.42 7.54
C LEU A 36 -17.78 -10.57 8.43
N ALA A 37 -16.89 -9.80 7.80
CA ALA A 37 -15.99 -8.88 8.47
C ALA A 37 -16.63 -7.49 8.59
N SER A 38 -16.46 -6.89 9.77
CA SER A 38 -16.67 -5.48 10.02
C SER A 38 -15.64 -4.66 9.23
N MET A 39 -16.11 -3.61 8.58
CA MET A 39 -15.27 -2.66 7.84
C MET A 39 -14.81 -1.48 8.72
N GLY A 40 -15.22 -1.44 9.99
CA GLY A 40 -14.92 -0.31 10.88
C GLY A 40 -15.75 0.95 10.61
N ILE A 41 -16.86 0.82 9.88
CA ILE A 41 -17.79 1.90 9.56
C ILE A 41 -19.09 1.64 10.32
N TYR A 42 -19.50 2.60 11.14
CA TYR A 42 -20.65 2.47 12.02
C TYR A 42 -21.56 3.68 11.89
N ILE A 43 -22.87 3.44 11.86
CA ILE A 43 -23.91 4.47 11.88
C ILE A 43 -24.67 4.31 13.18
N PHE A 44 -24.78 5.40 13.94
CA PHE A 44 -25.46 5.42 15.23
C PHE A 44 -26.52 6.50 15.24
N ASP A 45 -27.63 6.22 15.91
CA ASP A 45 -28.48 7.28 16.45
C ASP A 45 -27.66 8.08 17.48
N TYR A 46 -27.73 9.41 17.40
CA TYR A 46 -26.89 10.29 18.21
C TYR A 46 -27.03 10.04 19.72
N GLU A 47 -28.26 9.88 20.21
CA GLU A 47 -28.51 9.62 21.64
C GLU A 47 -27.91 8.29 22.11
N VAL A 48 -27.98 7.25 21.27
CA VAL A 48 -27.36 5.95 21.56
C VAL A 48 -25.84 6.09 21.62
N LEU A 49 -25.23 6.79 20.65
CA LEU A 49 -23.79 7.00 20.66
C LEU A 49 -23.34 7.75 21.93
N LYS A 50 -24.07 8.79 22.32
CA LYS A 50 -23.78 9.57 23.52
C LYS A 50 -23.88 8.73 24.79
N GLU A 51 -24.93 7.92 24.92
CA GLU A 51 -25.10 6.99 26.05
C GLU A 51 -23.93 6.00 26.14
N VAL A 52 -23.60 5.37 25.01
CA VAL A 52 -22.58 4.33 24.93
C VAL A 52 -21.17 4.85 25.19
N LEU A 53 -20.92 6.14 24.92
CA LEU A 53 -19.65 6.81 25.18
C LEU A 53 -19.57 7.48 26.56
N ALA A 54 -20.62 7.42 27.39
CA ALA A 54 -20.67 8.09 28.68
C ALA A 54 -19.70 7.48 29.73
N ASP A 55 -19.26 6.23 29.56
CA ASP A 55 -18.29 5.56 30.43
C ASP A 55 -16.85 6.05 30.20
N GLU A 56 -16.08 6.30 31.27
CA GLU A 56 -14.79 7.01 31.23
C GLU A 56 -13.53 6.23 30.77
N LYS A 57 -13.58 4.92 30.44
CA LYS A 57 -12.56 4.14 29.65
C LYS A 57 -12.60 2.62 29.92
N PRO A 58 -11.98 1.82 29.03
CA PRO A 58 -11.65 2.10 27.62
C PRO A 58 -12.83 1.75 26.68
N ASN A 59 -12.95 2.51 25.59
CA ASN A 59 -14.07 2.45 24.64
C ASN A 59 -13.58 2.22 23.19
N ASP A 60 -12.86 1.13 22.92
CA ASP A 60 -12.62 0.71 21.53
C ASP A 60 -13.93 0.21 20.91
N PHE A 61 -14.24 0.59 19.67
CA PHE A 61 -15.50 0.20 19.06
C PHE A 61 -15.64 -1.31 18.87
N GLY A 62 -14.61 -1.98 18.36
CA GLY A 62 -14.65 -3.42 18.09
C GLY A 62 -14.54 -4.26 19.35
N ARG A 63 -13.64 -3.88 20.26
CA ARG A 63 -13.33 -4.67 21.46
C ARG A 63 -14.27 -4.38 22.62
N ASP A 64 -14.68 -3.13 22.81
CA ASP A 64 -15.32 -2.69 24.05
C ASP A 64 -16.79 -2.29 23.83
N ILE A 65 -17.09 -1.49 22.80
CA ILE A 65 -18.45 -0.95 22.57
C ILE A 65 -19.38 -1.99 21.91
N LEU A 66 -19.03 -2.49 20.71
CA LEU A 66 -19.90 -3.38 19.94
C LEU A 66 -20.32 -4.62 20.75
N PRO A 67 -19.40 -5.34 21.45
CA PRO A 67 -19.78 -6.49 22.25
C PRO A 67 -20.78 -6.16 23.38
N LYS A 68 -20.71 -4.95 23.96
CA LYS A 68 -21.67 -4.50 24.98
C LYS A 68 -23.04 -4.22 24.37
N ILE A 69 -23.10 -3.45 23.29
CA ILE A 69 -24.37 -2.94 22.75
C ILE A 69 -25.16 -3.97 21.95
N ILE A 70 -24.52 -5.02 21.43
CA ILE A 70 -25.21 -6.09 20.68
C ILE A 70 -26.31 -6.75 21.52
N ASN A 71 -26.13 -6.81 22.84
CA ASN A 71 -27.09 -7.42 23.75
C ASN A 71 -28.15 -6.44 24.30
N SER A 72 -27.85 -5.14 24.34
CA SER A 72 -28.75 -4.12 24.92
C SER A 72 -29.49 -3.28 23.87
N HIS A 73 -28.98 -3.22 22.64
CA HIS A 73 -29.48 -2.36 21.57
C HIS A 73 -29.79 -3.15 20.30
N ARG A 74 -30.49 -2.49 19.37
CA ARG A 74 -30.77 -3.02 18.03
C ARG A 74 -29.59 -2.72 17.11
N VAL A 75 -28.70 -3.70 16.94
CA VAL A 75 -27.54 -3.58 16.06
C VAL A 75 -27.74 -4.44 14.82
N PHE A 76 -27.57 -3.87 13.63
CA PHE A 76 -27.75 -4.56 12.35
C PHE A 76 -26.50 -4.46 11.49
N ALA A 77 -26.25 -5.49 10.69
CA ALA A 77 -25.19 -5.48 9.70
C ALA A 77 -25.72 -4.96 8.36
N HIS A 78 -24.98 -4.02 7.76
CA HIS A 78 -25.17 -3.63 6.38
C HIS A 78 -24.07 -4.24 5.52
N THR A 79 -24.44 -4.99 4.48
CA THR A 79 -23.48 -5.63 3.57
C THR A 79 -23.08 -4.69 2.46
N PHE A 80 -21.79 -4.39 2.38
CA PHE A 80 -21.19 -3.63 1.28
C PHE A 80 -20.60 -4.56 0.22
N GLU A 81 -20.93 -4.28 -1.05
CA GLU A 81 -20.56 -5.08 -2.22
C GLU A 81 -19.60 -4.35 -3.18
N GLY A 82 -19.18 -3.11 -2.86
CA GLY A 82 -18.24 -2.34 -3.68
C GLY A 82 -16.76 -2.63 -3.40
N TYR A 83 -15.88 -1.85 -4.02
CA TYR A 83 -14.44 -1.91 -3.77
C TYR A 83 -14.10 -1.52 -2.33
N TRP A 84 -13.29 -2.36 -1.69
CA TRP A 84 -12.74 -2.11 -0.37
C TRP A 84 -11.41 -2.84 -0.26
N ALA A 85 -10.40 -2.15 0.25
CA ALA A 85 -9.08 -2.68 0.48
C ALA A 85 -8.59 -2.28 1.88
N ASP A 86 -8.18 -3.25 2.69
CA ASP A 86 -7.45 -3.01 3.93
C ASP A 86 -5.94 -3.05 3.64
N VAL A 87 -5.36 -1.85 3.53
CA VAL A 87 -3.96 -1.62 3.17
C VAL A 87 -3.06 -1.72 4.42
N GLY A 88 -3.16 -2.84 5.12
CA GLY A 88 -2.42 -3.10 6.37
C GLY A 88 -1.02 -3.71 6.18
N THR A 89 -0.64 -4.09 4.96
CA THR A 89 0.67 -4.69 4.64
C THR A 89 1.30 -4.01 3.43
N LEU A 90 2.63 -4.12 3.29
CA LEU A 90 3.36 -3.58 2.14
C LEU A 90 2.89 -4.22 0.83
N GLN A 91 2.62 -5.53 0.85
CA GLN A 91 2.06 -6.25 -0.30
C GLN A 91 0.68 -5.69 -0.68
N ALA A 92 -0.23 -5.53 0.29
CA ALA A 92 -1.56 -4.98 0.01
C ALA A 92 -1.50 -3.54 -0.49
N TYR A 93 -0.54 -2.74 -0.02
CA TYR A 93 -0.30 -1.38 -0.53
C TYR A 93 0.13 -1.39 -1.98
N TRP A 94 1.11 -2.22 -2.32
CA TRP A 94 1.57 -2.38 -3.69
C TRP A 94 0.44 -2.90 -4.59
N GLU A 95 -0.27 -3.95 -4.19
CA GLU A 95 -1.39 -4.53 -4.94
C GLU A 95 -2.52 -3.51 -5.16
N ALA A 96 -2.87 -2.72 -4.16
CA ALA A 96 -3.91 -1.70 -4.29
C ALA A 96 -3.54 -0.66 -5.37
N ASN A 97 -2.30 -0.18 -5.37
CA ASN A 97 -1.81 0.74 -6.40
C ASN A 97 -1.76 0.08 -7.78
N MET A 98 -1.20 -1.12 -7.86
CA MET A 98 -1.06 -1.87 -9.11
C MET A 98 -2.40 -2.27 -9.72
N SER A 99 -3.42 -2.49 -8.90
CA SER A 99 -4.78 -2.81 -9.36
C SER A 99 -5.43 -1.67 -10.17
N LEU A 100 -4.98 -0.42 -9.97
CA LEU A 100 -5.43 0.74 -10.73
C LEU A 100 -4.95 0.71 -12.19
N LEU A 101 -3.96 -0.11 -12.50
CA LEU A 101 -3.39 -0.25 -13.84
C LEU A 101 -4.15 -1.25 -14.72
N ALA A 102 -5.12 -1.96 -14.15
CA ALA A 102 -5.98 -2.85 -14.92
C ALA A 102 -6.83 -2.07 -15.92
N GLU A 103 -7.20 -2.70 -17.04
CA GLU A 103 -8.08 -2.10 -18.06
C GLU A 103 -9.43 -1.65 -17.45
N THR A 104 -9.97 -2.44 -16.53
CA THR A 104 -11.16 -2.12 -15.75
C THR A 104 -10.81 -2.24 -14.26
N PRO A 105 -10.29 -1.18 -13.62
CA PRO A 105 -9.90 -1.22 -12.22
C PRO A 105 -11.14 -1.32 -11.32
N ALA A 106 -11.03 -2.07 -10.23
CA ALA A 106 -12.15 -2.22 -9.29
C ALA A 106 -12.48 -0.92 -8.54
N LEU A 107 -11.49 -0.03 -8.39
CA LEU A 107 -11.68 1.36 -7.98
C LEU A 107 -11.51 2.24 -9.22
N ASP A 108 -12.61 2.79 -9.71
CA ASP A 108 -12.60 3.72 -10.84
C ASP A 108 -12.32 5.15 -10.34
N LEU A 109 -11.15 5.68 -10.66
CA LEU A 109 -10.75 7.05 -10.33
C LEU A 109 -11.32 8.10 -11.30
N TYR A 110 -11.96 7.65 -12.39
CA TYR A 110 -12.51 8.49 -13.44
C TYR A 110 -14.04 8.61 -13.37
N ASP A 111 -14.67 8.05 -12.33
CA ASP A 111 -16.10 8.18 -12.07
C ASP A 111 -16.47 9.65 -11.72
N PRO A 112 -17.21 10.36 -12.60
CA PRO A 112 -17.60 11.74 -12.36
C PRO A 112 -18.69 11.89 -11.28
N ASP A 113 -19.42 10.81 -10.98
CA ASP A 113 -20.49 10.82 -9.97
C ASP A 113 -19.92 10.58 -8.55
N TRP A 114 -18.66 10.12 -8.44
CA TRP A 114 -18.00 9.84 -7.17
C TRP A 114 -16.56 10.36 -7.10
N VAL A 115 -16.41 11.69 -7.21
CA VAL A 115 -15.11 12.37 -7.22
C VAL A 115 -14.37 12.25 -5.89
N ILE A 116 -13.12 11.78 -5.93
CA ILE A 116 -12.21 11.76 -4.78
C ILE A 116 -11.46 13.09 -4.69
N HIS A 117 -11.80 13.91 -3.69
CA HIS A 117 -11.10 15.16 -3.43
C HIS A 117 -9.78 14.95 -2.68
N THR A 118 -8.72 15.59 -3.16
CA THR A 118 -7.40 15.61 -2.52
C THR A 118 -6.74 16.96 -2.73
N ARG A 119 -5.65 17.21 -1.99
CA ARG A 119 -4.77 18.35 -2.28
C ARG A 119 -4.03 18.06 -3.59
N SER A 120 -4.33 18.83 -4.63
CA SER A 120 -3.54 18.83 -5.86
C SER A 120 -2.48 19.91 -5.77
N GLU A 121 -1.23 19.57 -6.08
CA GLU A 121 -0.17 20.56 -6.26
C GLU A 121 -0.12 20.95 -7.73
N GLU A 122 -0.11 22.25 -8.01
CA GLU A 122 0.09 22.74 -9.37
C GLU A 122 1.50 22.37 -9.83
N GLN A 123 1.58 21.36 -10.70
CA GLN A 123 2.80 20.87 -11.31
C GLN A 123 2.65 20.94 -12.84
N PRO A 124 3.74 21.14 -13.60
CA PRO A 124 3.68 21.09 -15.05
C PRO A 124 3.11 19.76 -15.56
N PRO A 125 2.55 19.73 -16.79
CA PRO A 125 2.18 18.47 -17.43
C PRO A 125 3.38 17.49 -17.48
N VAL A 126 3.06 16.19 -17.52
CA VAL A 126 4.09 15.14 -17.68
C VAL A 126 4.88 15.38 -18.97
N ARG A 127 6.21 15.35 -18.88
CA ARG A 127 7.11 15.36 -20.04
C ARG A 127 7.63 13.96 -20.32
N VAL A 128 7.27 13.41 -21.48
CA VAL A 128 7.80 12.15 -21.99
C VAL A 128 8.84 12.44 -23.07
N GLY A 129 10.05 11.91 -22.92
CA GLY A 129 11.17 12.06 -23.86
C GLY A 129 10.95 11.27 -25.14
N THR A 130 11.67 11.63 -26.21
CA THR A 130 11.49 11.02 -27.54
C THR A 130 11.83 9.54 -27.59
N GLU A 131 12.82 9.11 -26.81
CA GLU A 131 13.26 7.71 -26.71
C GLU A 131 12.64 6.98 -25.52
N ALA A 132 11.71 7.62 -24.80
CA ALA A 132 11.07 7.02 -23.63
C ALA A 132 10.00 6.01 -24.07
N TRP A 133 9.81 4.97 -23.26
CA TRP A 133 8.72 4.02 -23.44
C TRP A 133 7.86 3.96 -22.18
N VAL A 134 6.55 4.05 -22.34
CA VAL A 134 5.56 4.01 -21.26
C VAL A 134 4.46 3.03 -21.61
N GLY A 135 4.11 2.12 -20.69
CA GLY A 135 3.04 1.14 -20.90
C GLY A 135 2.39 0.65 -19.61
N GLY A 136 1.06 0.68 -19.56
CA GLY A 136 0.24 0.14 -18.48
C GLY A 136 0.47 0.83 -17.13
N ASN A 137 0.55 2.15 -17.11
CA ASN A 137 1.08 2.93 -15.99
C ASN A 137 0.22 4.17 -15.66
N LEU A 138 0.36 4.68 -14.43
CA LEU A 138 -0.19 5.96 -14.00
C LEU A 138 0.97 6.90 -13.68
N ILE A 139 1.03 8.04 -14.35
CA ILE A 139 2.11 9.03 -14.20
C ILE A 139 1.51 10.37 -13.80
N SER A 140 1.90 10.86 -12.63
CA SER A 140 1.42 12.13 -12.09
C SER A 140 2.12 13.34 -12.70
N ASN A 141 1.49 14.53 -12.62
CA ASN A 141 2.08 15.79 -13.05
C ASN A 141 3.45 16.08 -12.43
N GLY A 142 4.27 16.86 -13.13
CA GLY A 142 5.66 17.17 -12.77
C GLY A 142 6.66 16.08 -13.14
N CYS A 143 6.19 14.89 -13.54
CA CYS A 143 7.09 13.82 -13.95
C CYS A 143 7.84 14.14 -15.24
N ILE A 144 9.10 13.71 -15.30
CA ILE A 144 9.95 13.72 -16.48
C ILE A 144 10.41 12.28 -16.74
N VAL A 145 9.95 11.69 -17.85
CA VAL A 145 10.25 10.30 -18.20
C VAL A 145 11.05 10.26 -19.49
N GLU A 146 12.32 9.89 -19.39
CA GLU A 146 13.28 9.77 -20.50
C GLU A 146 13.79 8.32 -20.67
N GLY A 147 13.35 7.40 -19.80
CA GLY A 147 13.64 5.96 -19.83
C GLY A 147 12.39 5.10 -20.08
N VAL A 148 12.39 3.88 -19.54
CA VAL A 148 11.32 2.89 -19.69
C VAL A 148 10.51 2.80 -18.40
N VAL A 149 9.18 2.93 -18.48
CA VAL A 149 8.25 2.74 -17.36
C VAL A 149 7.16 1.77 -17.76
N GLU A 150 7.08 0.63 -17.09
CA GLU A 150 6.14 -0.45 -17.37
C GLU A 150 5.38 -0.84 -16.12
N ARG A 151 4.05 -0.93 -16.17
CA ARG A 151 3.25 -1.44 -15.04
C ARG A 151 3.66 -0.79 -13.72
N SER A 152 3.58 0.54 -13.67
CA SER A 152 4.10 1.32 -12.55
C SER A 152 3.23 2.54 -12.26
N VAL A 153 3.24 2.95 -10.99
CA VAL A 153 2.60 4.19 -10.53
C VAL A 153 3.70 5.17 -10.12
N LEU A 154 3.76 6.32 -10.79
CA LEU A 154 4.70 7.40 -10.47
C LEU A 154 3.96 8.57 -9.82
N GLY A 155 4.38 8.92 -8.61
CA GLY A 155 3.94 10.10 -7.89
C GLY A 155 4.44 11.40 -8.54
N PRO A 156 3.93 12.56 -8.10
CA PRO A 156 4.31 13.85 -8.67
C PRO A 156 5.83 14.11 -8.67
N GLY A 157 6.34 14.78 -9.70
CA GLY A 157 7.74 15.23 -9.75
C GLY A 157 8.80 14.13 -9.97
N VAL A 158 8.41 12.87 -10.15
CA VAL A 158 9.36 11.76 -10.38
C VAL A 158 10.14 11.93 -11.68
N ARG A 159 11.45 11.69 -11.63
CA ARG A 159 12.35 11.79 -12.79
C ARG A 159 12.95 10.44 -13.11
N VAL A 160 12.70 9.95 -14.33
CA VAL A 160 13.27 8.70 -14.85
C VAL A 160 14.21 9.05 -15.99
N ALA A 161 15.53 8.92 -15.77
CA ALA A 161 16.55 9.34 -16.70
C ALA A 161 16.73 8.38 -17.90
N PRO A 162 17.46 8.79 -18.96
CA PRO A 162 17.72 7.94 -20.13
C PRO A 162 18.31 6.58 -19.77
N GLY A 163 17.81 5.53 -20.42
CA GLY A 163 18.24 4.15 -20.19
C GLY A 163 17.81 3.55 -18.85
N ALA A 164 17.21 4.33 -17.95
CA ALA A 164 16.65 3.79 -16.71
C ALA A 164 15.39 2.96 -16.99
N ILE A 165 15.12 1.97 -16.16
CA ILE A 165 13.99 1.05 -16.30
C ILE A 165 13.25 0.98 -14.97
N VAL A 166 11.95 1.25 -15.00
CA VAL A 166 11.05 1.08 -13.86
C VAL A 166 9.95 0.09 -14.23
N ARG A 167 9.84 -1.01 -13.48
CA ARG A 167 8.83 -2.03 -13.70
C ARG A 167 8.14 -2.43 -12.40
N ASP A 168 6.84 -2.68 -12.45
CA ASP A 168 6.11 -3.31 -11.33
C ASP A 168 6.29 -2.57 -10.01
N SER A 169 6.40 -1.24 -10.05
CA SER A 169 6.85 -0.44 -8.91
C SER A 169 5.96 0.75 -8.65
N VAL A 170 5.86 1.10 -7.37
CA VAL A 170 5.24 2.34 -6.89
C VAL A 170 6.36 3.29 -6.48
N ILE A 171 6.49 4.40 -7.21
CA ILE A 171 7.53 5.41 -6.98
C ILE A 171 6.86 6.68 -6.48
N MET A 172 7.19 7.11 -5.26
CA MET A 172 6.60 8.29 -4.65
C MET A 172 7.35 9.58 -5.03
N ASN A 173 6.76 10.70 -4.63
CA ASN A 173 7.06 12.05 -5.10
C ASN A 173 8.56 12.40 -5.14
N ASP A 174 8.94 13.20 -6.13
CA ASP A 174 10.25 13.83 -6.23
C ASP A 174 11.45 12.87 -6.18
N THR A 175 11.19 11.59 -6.48
CA THR A 175 12.23 10.56 -6.60
C THR A 175 12.96 10.71 -7.92
N VAL A 176 14.30 10.60 -7.87
CA VAL A 176 15.17 10.64 -9.05
C VAL A 176 15.75 9.25 -9.29
N ILE A 177 15.51 8.73 -10.48
CA ILE A 177 16.06 7.47 -10.97
C ILE A 177 17.06 7.80 -12.08
N CYS A 178 18.36 7.62 -11.77
CA CYS A 178 19.47 8.04 -12.62
C CYS A 178 19.67 7.14 -13.84
N PRO A 179 20.52 7.56 -14.81
CA PRO A 179 20.70 6.81 -16.05
C PRO A 179 21.05 5.34 -15.83
N HIS A 180 20.51 4.48 -16.69
CA HIS A 180 20.76 3.03 -16.67
C HIS A 180 20.36 2.30 -15.36
N ALA A 181 19.77 2.97 -14.38
CA ALA A 181 19.29 2.33 -13.17
C ALA A 181 18.06 1.45 -13.46
N ARG A 182 17.92 0.35 -12.74
CA ARG A 182 16.78 -0.56 -12.84
C ARG A 182 16.06 -0.63 -11.50
N VAL A 183 14.76 -0.40 -11.51
CA VAL A 183 13.89 -0.52 -10.33
C VAL A 183 12.76 -1.48 -10.68
N GLU A 184 12.74 -2.63 -10.03
CA GLU A 184 11.76 -3.68 -10.31
C GLU A 184 11.11 -4.18 -9.03
N ARG A 185 9.78 -4.32 -9.05
CA ARG A 185 8.99 -4.82 -7.92
C ARG A 185 9.34 -4.12 -6.60
N ALA A 186 9.24 -2.79 -6.59
CA ALA A 186 9.64 -1.97 -5.45
C ALA A 186 8.56 -0.95 -5.01
N ILE A 187 8.64 -0.57 -3.74
CA ILE A 187 8.04 0.67 -3.23
C ILE A 187 9.18 1.62 -2.91
N VAL A 188 9.25 2.74 -3.62
CA VAL A 188 10.25 3.78 -3.40
C VAL A 188 9.54 5.01 -2.84
N ASP A 189 9.87 5.37 -1.60
CA ASP A 189 9.29 6.52 -0.90
C ASP A 189 9.83 7.85 -1.45
N LYS A 190 9.34 8.97 -0.92
CA LYS A 190 9.56 10.32 -1.47
C LYS A 190 11.00 10.77 -1.36
N ASP A 191 11.41 11.68 -2.24
CA ASP A 191 12.71 12.33 -2.23
C ASP A 191 13.90 11.34 -2.26
N VAL A 192 13.70 10.16 -2.85
CA VAL A 192 14.76 9.15 -2.97
C VAL A 192 15.63 9.44 -4.19
N TYR A 193 16.91 9.15 -4.08
CA TYR A 193 17.86 9.19 -5.18
C TYR A 193 18.38 7.78 -5.46
N ILE A 194 18.06 7.23 -6.63
CA ILE A 194 18.59 5.96 -7.12
C ILE A 194 19.74 6.26 -8.09
N GLY A 195 20.96 5.90 -7.70
CA GLY A 195 22.20 6.18 -8.43
C GLY A 195 22.27 5.53 -9.81
N GLU A 196 23.19 6.02 -10.64
CA GLU A 196 23.41 5.55 -12.00
C GLU A 196 23.73 4.05 -12.01
N SER A 197 23.11 3.28 -12.91
CA SER A 197 23.28 1.83 -13.03
C SER A 197 22.97 1.03 -11.75
N ALA A 198 22.34 1.61 -10.74
CA ALA A 198 21.90 0.87 -9.55
C ALA A 198 20.72 -0.06 -9.91
N GLU A 199 20.65 -1.22 -9.27
CA GLU A 199 19.58 -2.21 -9.51
C GLU A 199 18.83 -2.49 -8.21
N ILE A 200 17.55 -2.13 -8.14
CA ILE A 200 16.64 -2.40 -7.02
C ILE A 200 15.73 -3.56 -7.41
N GLY A 201 15.65 -4.59 -6.55
CA GLY A 201 14.96 -5.84 -6.87
C GLY A 201 15.81 -6.74 -7.77
N TYR A 202 17.12 -6.75 -7.55
CA TYR A 202 18.10 -7.54 -8.31
C TYR A 202 18.08 -9.02 -7.93
N GLY A 203 18.26 -9.88 -8.92
CA GLY A 203 18.39 -11.33 -8.71
C GLY A 203 17.08 -12.09 -8.92
N VAL A 204 17.01 -13.30 -8.38
CA VAL A 204 15.85 -14.21 -8.50
C VAL A 204 15.50 -14.88 -7.16
N ASP A 205 16.26 -14.62 -6.10
CA ASP A 205 16.03 -15.19 -4.79
C ASP A 205 14.93 -14.42 -4.05
N ASN A 206 14.13 -15.11 -3.24
CA ASN A 206 13.03 -14.50 -2.50
C ASN A 206 13.19 -14.76 -0.99
N ILE A 207 14.38 -14.49 -0.47
CA ILE A 207 14.70 -14.67 0.94
C ILE A 207 13.87 -13.67 1.75
N PRO A 208 13.01 -14.11 2.70
CA PRO A 208 12.25 -13.19 3.54
C PRO A 208 13.15 -12.22 4.30
N ASN A 209 12.65 -11.01 4.55
CA ASN A 209 13.38 -10.04 5.33
C ASN A 209 13.74 -10.57 6.73
N ARG A 210 14.98 -10.38 7.18
CA ARG A 210 15.47 -10.92 8.46
C ARG A 210 14.79 -10.29 9.67
N MET A 211 14.51 -8.99 9.63
CA MET A 211 13.86 -8.28 10.74
C MET A 211 12.33 -8.40 10.68
N HIS A 212 11.78 -8.54 9.47
CA HIS A 212 10.33 -8.54 9.22
C HIS A 212 9.88 -9.70 8.32
N PRO A 213 10.17 -10.97 8.68
CA PRO A 213 9.99 -12.13 7.79
C PRO A 213 8.53 -12.43 7.43
N ASN A 214 7.59 -11.97 8.25
CA ASN A 214 6.15 -12.15 8.04
C ASN A 214 5.49 -10.95 7.32
N ARG A 215 6.22 -9.86 7.08
CA ARG A 215 5.69 -8.64 6.47
C ARG A 215 6.33 -8.31 5.11
N LEU A 216 7.54 -8.80 4.86
CA LEU A 216 8.28 -8.57 3.63
C LEU A 216 8.94 -9.88 3.17
N ASN A 217 8.20 -10.63 2.36
CA ASN A 217 8.54 -11.99 1.93
C ASN A 217 7.98 -12.35 0.54
N THR A 218 7.53 -11.33 -0.20
CA THR A 218 6.83 -11.48 -1.48
C THR A 218 7.67 -10.98 -2.67
N GLY A 219 8.96 -10.71 -2.45
CA GLY A 219 9.90 -10.24 -3.47
C GLY A 219 9.97 -8.72 -3.57
N LEU A 220 9.16 -8.01 -2.79
CA LEU A 220 9.05 -6.56 -2.81
C LEU A 220 10.23 -5.92 -2.08
N THR A 221 10.90 -4.94 -2.71
CA THR A 221 11.96 -4.17 -2.06
C THR A 221 11.48 -2.76 -1.72
N VAL A 222 11.84 -2.25 -0.54
CA VAL A 222 11.35 -0.95 -0.05
C VAL A 222 12.52 0.00 0.18
N VAL A 223 12.42 1.21 -0.36
CA VAL A 223 13.42 2.26 -0.20
C VAL A 223 12.78 3.46 0.48
N GLY A 224 13.23 3.77 1.69
CA GLY A 224 12.65 4.79 2.55
C GLY A 224 13.03 6.22 2.17
N LYS A 225 12.21 7.17 2.62
CA LYS A 225 12.32 8.60 2.29
C LYS A 225 13.74 9.14 2.42
N TRP A 226 14.18 10.00 1.50
CA TRP A 226 15.51 10.64 1.52
C TRP A 226 16.72 9.71 1.40
N ALA A 227 16.50 8.43 1.13
CA ALA A 227 17.60 7.51 0.88
C ALA A 227 18.36 7.92 -0.40
N ARG A 228 19.68 7.73 -0.38
CA ARG A 228 20.56 7.91 -1.54
C ARG A 228 21.29 6.61 -1.81
N VAL A 229 20.84 5.88 -2.83
CA VAL A 229 21.43 4.63 -3.29
C VAL A 229 22.64 4.96 -4.20
N PRO A 230 23.84 4.45 -3.88
CA PRO A 230 25.04 4.64 -4.69
C PRO A 230 24.89 4.14 -6.12
N ASN A 231 25.72 4.71 -7.01
CA ASN A 231 25.85 4.21 -8.37
C ASN A 231 26.29 2.75 -8.39
N GLY A 232 25.72 1.95 -9.29
CA GLY A 232 26.05 0.54 -9.50
C GLY A 232 25.65 -0.41 -8.36
N LEU A 233 25.08 0.10 -7.26
CA LEU A 233 24.66 -0.75 -6.14
C LEU A 233 23.57 -1.71 -6.60
N LYS A 234 23.76 -3.00 -6.31
CA LYS A 234 22.76 -4.03 -6.51
C LYS A 234 22.05 -4.33 -5.19
N VAL A 235 20.73 -4.30 -5.20
CA VAL A 235 19.89 -4.51 -4.02
C VAL A 235 18.93 -5.64 -4.31
N GLY A 236 19.02 -6.73 -3.54
CA GLY A 236 18.17 -7.91 -3.67
C GLY A 236 16.69 -7.66 -3.37
N HIS A 237 15.94 -8.75 -3.28
CA HIS A 237 14.51 -8.77 -2.94
C HIS A 237 14.27 -8.74 -1.44
N ASN A 238 13.09 -8.27 -1.00
CA ASN A 238 12.71 -8.17 0.41
C ASN A 238 13.69 -7.34 1.27
N VAL A 239 14.41 -6.42 0.63
CA VAL A 239 15.32 -5.50 1.32
C VAL A 239 14.55 -4.28 1.80
N ILE A 240 14.96 -3.76 2.95
CA ILE A 240 14.56 -2.44 3.42
C ILE A 240 15.79 -1.54 3.43
N ILE A 241 15.74 -0.44 2.70
CA ILE A 241 16.66 0.68 2.87
C ILE A 241 15.92 1.72 3.71
N ASN A 242 16.41 2.00 4.91
CA ASN A 242 15.77 2.88 5.87
C ASN A 242 15.74 4.33 5.37
N PRO A 243 14.80 5.15 5.86
CA PRO A 243 14.77 6.57 5.56
C PRO A 243 16.09 7.26 5.92
N GLY A 244 16.56 8.12 5.02
CA GLY A 244 17.73 8.96 5.22
C GLY A 244 19.08 8.26 5.05
N VAL A 245 19.12 6.96 4.74
CA VAL A 245 20.36 6.23 4.43
C VAL A 245 21.10 6.92 3.28
N LYS A 246 22.39 7.17 3.44
CA LYS A 246 23.25 7.85 2.48
C LYS A 246 24.29 6.89 1.91
N GLU A 247 24.97 7.33 0.86
CA GLU A 247 25.96 6.51 0.14
C GLU A 247 27.04 5.92 1.06
N HIS A 248 27.50 6.67 2.08
CA HIS A 248 28.53 6.21 3.02
C HIS A 248 28.05 5.11 3.98
N ASN A 249 26.75 4.83 4.05
CA ASN A 249 26.22 3.76 4.89
C ASN A 249 26.33 2.38 4.22
N PHE A 250 26.54 2.34 2.90
CA PHE A 250 26.74 1.10 2.15
C PHE A 250 28.21 0.69 2.23
N GLN A 251 28.46 -0.53 2.70
CA GLN A 251 29.82 -1.08 2.87
C GLN A 251 30.28 -1.89 1.66
N THR A 252 29.33 -2.28 0.80
CA THR A 252 29.52 -3.17 -0.35
C THR A 252 28.71 -2.64 -1.53
N ASP A 253 29.05 -3.11 -2.73
CA ASP A 253 28.34 -2.86 -3.99
C ASP A 253 27.14 -3.80 -4.20
N PHE A 254 26.85 -4.65 -3.21
CA PHE A 254 25.71 -5.54 -3.19
C PHE A 254 25.07 -5.64 -1.80
N VAL A 255 23.74 -5.48 -1.75
CA VAL A 255 22.89 -5.71 -0.58
C VAL A 255 22.09 -7.01 -0.81
N PRO A 256 22.39 -8.10 -0.08
CA PRO A 256 21.70 -9.36 -0.24
C PRO A 256 20.20 -9.28 0.04
N SER A 257 19.45 -10.20 -0.57
CA SER A 257 18.01 -10.33 -0.34
C SER A 257 17.69 -10.58 1.15
N GLY A 258 16.63 -9.92 1.61
CA GLY A 258 16.16 -10.01 2.99
C GLY A 258 16.91 -9.14 4.01
N GLU A 259 17.91 -8.36 3.60
CA GLU A 259 18.65 -7.47 4.51
C GLU A 259 17.87 -6.19 4.87
N THR A 260 18.36 -5.48 5.88
CA THR A 260 17.91 -4.12 6.18
C THR A 260 19.09 -3.24 6.53
N ILE A 261 19.14 -2.07 5.90
CA ILE A 261 20.19 -1.06 6.04
C ILE A 261 19.55 0.22 6.53
#